data_AF-A0A0P9HRK2-F1
#
_entry.id   AF-A0A0P9HRK2-F1
#
_cell.length_a   1.000
_cell.length_b   1.000
_cell.length_c   1.000
_cell.angle_alpha   90.00
_cell.angle_beta   90.00
_cell.angle_gamma   90.00
#
_symmetry.space_group_name_H-M   'P 1'
#
loop_
_entity.id
_entity.type
_entity.pdbx_description
1 polymer ?
#
loop_
_entity_poly.entity_id
_entity_poly.type
_entity_poly.pdbx_seq_one_letter_code
_entity_poly.pdbx_strand_id
1 'polypeptide(L)'
;MLGDWVVDLAKEMGLRGATLSTGIEGFGHTGRLHSSHFFELADQPTEIRMAITEDESERLFVRLELEEISVFYIKTPIEMGFLGKKTT
;
A
#
# COMPACT_ATOMS: atom_id res chain seq x y z
N MET A 1 10.20 -6.12 -4.05
CA MET A 1 9.18 -5.86 -5.09
C MET A 1 8.67 -4.43 -4.95
N LEU A 2 7.92 -3.87 -5.90
CA LEU A 2 7.42 -2.48 -5.81
C LEU A 2 6.70 -2.20 -4.49
N GLY A 3 5.91 -3.17 -3.99
CA GLY A 3 5.21 -3.06 -2.72
C GLY A 3 6.14 -2.85 -1.51
N ASP A 4 7.20 -3.63 -1.41
CA ASP A 4 8.20 -3.51 -0.34
C ASP A 4 8.87 -2.14 -0.37
N TRP A 5 9.25 -1.67 -1.57
CA TRP A 5 9.90 -0.38 -1.74
C TRP A 5 8.98 0.78 -1.32
N VAL A 6 7.68 0.73 -1.61
CA VAL A 6 6.73 1.76 -1.14
C VAL A 6 6.60 1.75 0.40
N VAL A 7 6.64 0.56 1.02
CA VAL A 7 6.61 0.45 2.50
C VAL A 7 7.88 1.02 3.12
N ASP A 8 9.04 0.73 2.54
CA ASP A 8 10.32 1.27 3.00
C ASP A 8 10.36 2.79 2.83
N LEU A 9 9.90 3.31 1.70
CA LEU A 9 9.76 4.75 1.46
C LEU A 9 8.86 5.42 2.51
N ALA A 10 7.69 4.84 2.80
CA ALA A 10 6.79 5.35 3.83
C ALA A 10 7.45 5.39 5.21
N LYS A 11 8.28 4.37 5.53
CA LYS A 11 9.04 4.31 6.78
C LYS A 11 10.13 5.39 6.83
N GLU A 12 10.86 5.59 5.75
CA GLU A 12 11.89 6.65 5.63
C GLU A 12 11.29 8.06 5.76
N MET A 13 10.09 8.26 5.24
CA MET A 13 9.34 9.51 5.36
C MET A 13 8.77 9.78 6.77
N GLY A 14 8.90 8.80 7.67
CA GLY A 14 8.40 8.88 9.04
C GLY A 14 6.87 8.79 9.13
N LEU A 15 6.21 8.11 8.18
CA LEU A 15 4.77 7.91 8.23
C LEU A 15 4.39 6.94 9.35
N ARG A 16 3.20 7.12 9.93
CA ARG A 16 2.79 6.39 11.15
C ARG A 16 2.56 4.88 10.97
N GLY A 17 2.37 4.40 9.75
CA GLY A 17 2.19 2.98 9.49
C GLY A 17 1.76 2.63 8.07
N ALA A 18 2.20 1.46 7.63
CA ALA A 18 1.78 0.82 6.38
C ALA A 18 1.63 -0.68 6.63
N THR A 19 0.68 -1.32 5.95
CA THR A 19 0.50 -2.77 5.94
C THR A 19 0.56 -3.26 4.50
N LEU A 20 1.47 -4.19 4.22
CA LEU A 20 1.56 -4.91 2.96
C LEU A 20 0.75 -6.20 3.05
N SER A 21 -0.08 -6.48 2.05
CA SER A 21 -0.87 -7.71 1.97
C SER A 21 -0.79 -8.29 0.56
N THR A 22 -0.74 -9.61 0.49
CA THR A 22 -0.67 -10.34 -0.78
C THR A 22 -1.96 -11.13 -0.99
N GLY A 23 -2.59 -10.93 -2.14
CA GLY A 23 -3.82 -11.61 -2.55
C GLY A 23 -3.56 -12.98 -3.17
N ILE A 24 -4.59 -13.83 -3.14
CA ILE A 24 -4.57 -15.16 -3.79
C ILE A 24 -4.79 -15.03 -5.30
N GLU A 25 -5.66 -14.10 -5.69
CA GLU A 25 -6.03 -13.77 -7.07
C GLU A 25 -6.53 -12.32 -7.18
N GLY A 26 -6.50 -11.76 -8.38
CA GLY A 26 -6.99 -10.41 -8.67
C GLY A 26 -6.88 -10.06 -10.15
N PHE A 27 -7.61 -9.05 -10.59
CA PHE A 27 -7.53 -8.53 -11.94
C PHE A 27 -7.48 -7.00 -11.92
N GLY A 28 -6.68 -6.41 -12.81
CA GLY A 28 -6.50 -4.96 -12.92
C GLY A 28 -7.26 -4.34 -14.10
N HIS A 29 -6.96 -3.07 -14.40
CA HIS A 29 -7.51 -2.30 -15.52
C HIS A 29 -7.29 -2.96 -16.90
N THR A 30 -6.32 -3.86 -17.03
CA THR A 30 -6.02 -4.61 -18.25
C THR A 30 -6.87 -5.88 -18.44
N GLY A 31 -7.70 -6.24 -17.44
CA GLY A 31 -8.57 -7.42 -17.48
C GLY A 31 -7.84 -8.76 -17.36
N ARG A 32 -6.52 -8.78 -17.14
CA ARG A 32 -5.75 -10.02 -16.92
C ARG A 32 -6.01 -10.52 -15.50
N LEU A 33 -6.39 -11.79 -15.39
CA LEU A 33 -6.50 -12.49 -14.11
C LEU A 33 -5.11 -12.94 -13.68
N HIS A 34 -4.66 -12.41 -12.55
CA HIS A 34 -3.46 -12.86 -11.86
C HIS A 34 -3.92 -13.86 -10.78
N SER A 35 -3.54 -15.12 -10.87
CA SER A 35 -3.91 -16.16 -9.89
C SER A 35 -2.69 -16.99 -9.50
N SER A 36 -2.58 -17.33 -8.21
CA SER A 36 -1.48 -18.12 -7.65
C SER A 36 -1.50 -19.60 -8.03
N HIS A 37 -2.48 -20.08 -8.81
CA HIS A 37 -2.74 -21.51 -8.92
C HIS A 37 -2.05 -22.27 -10.03
N PHE A 38 -1.51 -21.66 -11.08
CA PHE A 38 -0.82 -22.42 -12.13
C PHE A 38 0.28 -21.57 -12.79
N PHE A 39 1.53 -21.92 -12.49
CA PHE A 39 2.78 -21.57 -13.18
C PHE A 39 3.48 -20.21 -12.99
N GLU A 40 2.88 -19.19 -12.37
CA GLU A 40 3.66 -17.99 -11.98
C GLU A 40 3.27 -17.52 -10.58
N LEU A 41 3.96 -18.05 -9.55
CA LEU A 41 4.00 -17.47 -8.20
C LEU A 41 4.50 -16.01 -8.16
N ALA A 42 4.88 -15.44 -9.31
CA ALA A 42 5.58 -14.18 -9.46
C ALA A 42 4.66 -12.95 -9.59
N ASP A 43 3.34 -13.13 -9.70
CA ASP A 43 2.42 -12.01 -9.97
C ASP A 43 1.20 -12.04 -9.04
N GLN A 44 1.41 -12.30 -7.75
CA GLN A 44 0.33 -12.20 -6.79
C GLN A 44 -0.07 -10.72 -6.59
N PRO A 45 -1.37 -10.40 -6.64
CA PRO A 45 -1.82 -9.04 -6.39
C PRO A 45 -1.32 -8.56 -5.03
N THR A 46 -0.75 -7.35 -5.01
CA THR A 46 -0.20 -6.76 -3.80
C THR A 46 -0.99 -5.51 -3.46
N GLU A 47 -1.37 -5.38 -2.19
CA GLU A 47 -2.09 -4.23 -1.66
C GLU A 47 -1.31 -3.61 -0.51
N ILE A 48 -1.21 -2.28 -0.53
CA ILE A 48 -0.62 -1.49 0.55
C ILE A 48 -1.73 -0.67 1.17
N ARG A 49 -1.98 -0.88 2.46
CA ARG A 49 -2.92 -0.08 3.24
C ARG A 49 -2.18 0.84 4.20
N MET A 50 -2.55 2.12 4.20
CA MET A 50 -2.00 3.13 5.10
C MET A 50 -3.14 3.89 5.77
N ALA A 51 -3.15 3.90 7.09
CA ALA A 51 -3.98 4.81 7.87
C ALA A 51 -3.06 5.96 8.31
N ILE A 52 -3.16 7.11 7.64
CA ILE A 52 -2.24 8.25 7.75
C ILE A 52 -3.03 9.57 7.80
N THR A 53 -2.42 10.68 8.22
CA THR A 53 -3.06 12.01 8.11
C THR A 53 -3.13 12.47 6.66
N GLU A 54 -3.97 13.48 6.43
CA GLU A 54 -4.02 14.21 5.16
C GLU A 54 -2.63 14.75 4.76
N ASP A 55 -1.94 15.46 5.65
CA ASP A 55 -0.57 15.97 5.42
C ASP A 55 0.44 14.87 5.04
N GLU A 56 0.38 13.73 5.73
CA GLU A 56 1.24 12.58 5.44
C GLU A 56 0.93 12.01 4.04
N SER A 57 -0.35 11.97 3.65
CA SER A 57 -0.77 11.49 2.33
C SER A 57 -0.34 12.42 1.21
N GLU A 58 -0.45 13.74 1.41
CA GLU A 58 -0.03 14.75 0.42
C GLU A 58 1.48 14.66 0.19
N ARG A 59 2.27 14.58 1.28
CA ARG A 59 3.72 14.41 1.20
C ARG A 59 4.09 13.12 0.47
N LEU A 60 3.40 12.01 0.76
CA LEU A 60 3.63 10.73 0.08
C LEU A 60 3.34 10.83 -1.41
N PHE A 61 2.22 11.44 -1.80
CA PHE A 61 1.84 11.56 -3.21
C PHE A 61 2.85 12.39 -4.00
N VAL A 62 3.23 13.56 -3.48
CA VAL A 62 4.29 14.40 -4.09
C VAL A 62 5.59 13.60 -4.25
N ARG A 63 5.96 12.80 -3.25
CA ARG A 63 7.18 11.97 -3.32
C ARG A 63 7.06 10.88 -4.38
N LEU A 64 5.90 10.23 -4.53
CA LEU A 64 5.66 9.16 -5.51
C LEU A 64 5.58 9.71 -6.95
N GLU A 65 5.08 10.94 -7.15
CA GLU A 65 5.03 11.60 -8.47
C GLU A 65 6.42 11.88 -9.06
N LEU A 66 7.47 11.89 -8.23
CA LEU A 66 8.86 12.05 -8.69
C LEU A 66 9.48 10.76 -9.24
N GLU A 67 8.76 9.63 -9.16
CA GLU A 67 9.26 8.31 -9.52
C GLU A 67 8.63 7.83 -10.82
N GLU A 68 9.37 7.04 -11.60
CA GLU A 68 8.87 6.45 -12.85
C GLU A 68 8.01 5.19 -12.59
N ILE A 69 7.00 5.34 -11.74
CA ILE A 69 6.08 4.26 -11.33
C ILE A 69 4.63 4.65 -11.60
N SER A 70 3.78 3.64 -11.78
CA SER A 70 2.33 3.82 -11.93
C SER A 70 1.61 2.92 -10.94
N VAL A 71 1.03 3.51 -9.89
CA VAL A 71 0.27 2.80 -8.86
C VAL A 71 -1.19 3.26 -8.86
N PHE A 72 -2.10 2.29 -8.89
CA PHE A 72 -3.51 2.57 -8.63
C PHE A 72 -3.70 2.79 -7.12
N TYR A 73 -4.48 3.81 -6.74
CA TYR A 73 -4.77 4.10 -5.34
C TYR A 73 -6.24 4.42 -5.12
N ILE A 74 -6.67 4.19 -3.88
CA ILE A 74 -7.95 4.66 -3.35
C ILE A 74 -7.62 5.46 -2.10
N LYS A 75 -8.20 6.66 -1.99
CA LYS A 75 -8.08 7.52 -0.81
C LYS A 75 -9.47 7.80 -0.25
N THR A 76 -9.70 7.42 1.00
CA THR A 76 -10.97 7.65 1.69
C THR A 76 -10.71 8.28 3.06
N PRO A 77 -11.51 9.26 3.50
CA PRO A 77 -11.46 9.75 4.88
C PRO A 77 -11.76 8.62 5.87
N ILE A 78 -10.96 8.51 6.92
CA ILE A 78 -11.12 7.51 7.98
C ILE A 78 -10.94 8.17 9.36
N GLU A 79 -11.59 7.62 10.38
CA GLU A 79 -11.33 7.98 11.78
C GLU A 79 -10.21 7.07 12.34
N MET A 80 -9.31 7.66 13.12
CA MET A 80 -8.17 6.96 13.71
C MET A 80 -8.13 7.19 15.21
N GLY A 81 -7.93 6.11 15.98
CA GLY A 81 -7.82 6.19 17.43
C GLY A 81 -7.25 4.91 18.02
N PHE A 82 -6.98 4.95 19.33
CA PHE A 82 -6.58 3.79 20.11
C PHE A 82 -7.66 3.50 21.17
N LEU A 83 -8.02 2.23 21.34
CA LEU A 83 -8.94 1.76 22.37
C LEU A 83 -8.25 0.68 23.22
N GLY A 84 -8.56 0.64 24.52
CA GLY A 84 -7.92 -0.27 25.49
C GLY A 84 -6.77 0.36 26.27
N LYS A 85 -6.28 -0.34 27.30
CA LYS A 85 -5.15 0.14 28.12
C LYS A 85 -3.85 0.01 27.35
N LYS A 86 -3.08 1.10 27.23
CA LYS A 86 -1.67 1.03 26.84
C LYS A 86 -0.92 0.38 27.99
N THR A 87 -0.49 -0.87 27.82
CA THR A 87 0.51 -1.45 28.71
C THR A 87 1.84 -0.79 28.34
N THR A 88 2.27 0.15 29.17
CA THR A 88 3.63 0.73 29.12
C THR A 88 4.66 -0.36 29.38
#